data_AF-A0A965EMU9-F1
#
_entry.id   AF-A0A965EMU9-F1
#
_cell.length_a   1.000
_cell.length_b   1.000
_cell.length_c   1.000
_cell.angle_alpha   90.00
_cell.angle_beta   90.00
_cell.angle_gamma   90.00
#
_symmetry.space_group_name_H-M   'P 1'
#
loop_
_entity.id
_entity.type
_entity.pdbx_description
1 polymer ?
#
loop_
_entity_poly.entity_id
_entity_poly.type
_entity_poly.pdbx_seq_one_letter_code
_entity_poly.pdbx_strand_id
1 'polypeptide(L)'
;MCLPVMLTLPMVVYLSWRFHVAEHISGGEFSLLARDQWLDDRAFDILARMLTIASKKGAYFGMMLAISIAGLWAFFTGRGGRYGRLLFVTGAVFLGYWFFLWVMYIAAFGAYEGSRAASFWRYNVQLGLLGALTAAIALGMLYKSKFAPLLANLTRLRVILSALLILGVVIAPIAFNYKIRIDIRPQITHMRMAGQDMATIIPVDATLAVFDPKGQGFADLILRYEVLGFSPFNPAPGFIYRISSGTSSWSELAPRLERHGISHVWIHQTAGWYAAGLGLPEIRDDGSTLVARSDDNTWRIEKFWPYDGYTDPYSLPD
;
A
#
# COMPACT_ATOMS: atom_id res chain seq x y z
N MET A 1 -36.37 4.73 -22.47
CA MET A 1 -35.69 6.01 -22.79
C MET A 1 -34.54 6.39 -21.85
N CYS A 2 -34.36 5.77 -20.68
CA CYS A 2 -33.28 6.16 -19.75
C CYS A 2 -31.90 5.55 -20.06
N LEU A 3 -31.81 4.49 -20.89
CA LEU A 3 -30.55 3.78 -21.13
C LEU A 3 -29.44 4.67 -21.72
N PRO A 4 -29.69 5.50 -22.77
CA PRO A 4 -28.64 6.35 -23.32
C PRO A 4 -28.09 7.33 -22.28
N VAL A 5 -28.98 7.95 -21.50
CA VAL A 5 -28.61 8.91 -20.44
C VAL A 5 -27.85 8.23 -19.30
N MET A 6 -28.23 7.01 -18.93
CA MET A 6 -27.53 6.23 -17.91
C MET A 6 -26.13 5.80 -18.35
N LEU A 7 -25.90 5.64 -19.65
CA LEU A 7 -24.60 5.26 -20.22
C LEU A 7 -23.69 6.46 -20.49
N THR A 8 -24.23 7.68 -20.58
CA THR A 8 -23.43 8.88 -20.89
C THR A 8 -22.25 9.04 -19.94
N LEU A 9 -22.49 9.03 -18.63
CA LEU A 9 -21.42 9.24 -17.65
C LEU A 9 -20.39 8.09 -17.66
N PRO A 10 -20.76 6.80 -17.62
CA PRO A 10 -19.82 5.70 -17.80
C PRO A 10 -18.99 5.79 -19.09
N MET A 11 -19.62 6.19 -20.21
CA MET A 11 -18.92 6.36 -21.48
C MET A 11 -17.90 7.49 -21.42
N VAL A 12 -18.25 8.65 -20.87
CA VAL A 12 -17.32 9.77 -20.70
C VAL A 12 -16.11 9.34 -19.87
N VAL A 13 -16.34 8.65 -18.75
CA VAL A 13 -15.26 8.13 -17.89
C VAL A 13 -14.39 7.14 -18.67
N TYR A 14 -15.02 6.18 -19.36
CA TYR A 14 -14.29 5.17 -20.13
C TYR A 14 -13.42 5.79 -21.23
N LEU A 15 -13.99 6.67 -22.05
CA LEU A 15 -13.28 7.33 -23.14
C LEU A 15 -12.15 8.22 -22.61
N SER A 16 -12.38 8.95 -21.52
CA SER A 16 -11.34 9.78 -20.88
C SER A 16 -10.18 8.92 -20.37
N TRP A 17 -10.50 7.78 -19.75
CA TRP A 17 -9.49 6.82 -19.31
C TRP A 17 -8.70 6.23 -20.47
N ARG A 18 -9.37 5.79 -21.54
CA ARG A 18 -8.72 5.24 -22.74
C ARG A 18 -7.79 6.26 -23.40
N PHE A 19 -8.22 7.52 -23.49
CA PHE A 19 -7.38 8.62 -23.97
C PHE A 19 -6.16 8.82 -23.06
N HIS A 20 -6.35 8.86 -21.74
CA HIS A 20 -5.26 9.03 -20.80
C HIS A 20 -4.21 7.91 -20.90
N VAL A 21 -4.65 6.65 -20.96
CA VAL A 21 -3.76 5.48 -21.11
C VAL A 21 -2.97 5.55 -22.40
N ALA A 22 -3.62 5.88 -23.51
CA ALA A 22 -2.97 5.94 -24.82
C ALA A 22 -1.89 7.03 -24.88
N GLU A 23 -2.14 8.18 -24.28
CA GLU A 23 -1.25 9.36 -24.40
C GLU A 23 -0.21 9.47 -23.27
N HIS A 24 -0.51 8.99 -22.06
CA HIS A 24 0.29 9.32 -20.86
C HIS A 24 0.90 8.13 -20.15
N ILE A 25 0.49 6.89 -20.44
CA ILE A 25 1.00 5.70 -19.74
C ILE A 25 1.95 4.92 -20.66
N SER A 26 3.25 5.20 -20.52
CA SER A 26 4.30 4.42 -21.18
C SER A 26 4.27 2.98 -20.69
N GLY A 27 3.91 2.04 -21.57
CA GLY A 27 3.70 0.61 -21.24
C GLY A 27 2.23 0.17 -21.31
N GLY A 28 1.30 1.12 -21.47
CA GLY A 28 -0.12 0.82 -21.67
C GLY A 28 -0.86 0.37 -20.41
N GLU A 29 -1.99 -0.31 -20.62
CA GLU A 29 -2.83 -0.85 -19.55
C GLU A 29 -2.28 -2.18 -19.02
N PHE A 30 -2.61 -2.48 -17.77
CA PHE A 30 -2.33 -3.79 -17.18
C PHE A 30 -3.04 -4.89 -17.99
N SER A 31 -2.28 -5.77 -18.61
CA SER A 31 -2.80 -6.83 -19.47
C SER A 31 -2.91 -8.16 -18.74
N LEU A 32 -3.80 -9.04 -19.21
CA LEU A 32 -3.79 -10.43 -18.79
C LEU A 32 -2.50 -11.10 -19.24
N LEU A 33 -2.02 -12.04 -18.44
CA LEU A 33 -0.92 -12.93 -18.81
C LEU A 33 -1.40 -13.94 -19.86
N ALA A 34 -0.44 -14.52 -20.59
CA ALA A 34 -0.72 -15.66 -21.45
C ALA A 34 -1.31 -16.81 -20.62
N ARG A 35 -2.20 -17.61 -21.23
CA ARG A 35 -3.01 -18.62 -20.50
C ARG A 35 -2.17 -19.64 -19.73
N ASP A 36 -1.01 -19.99 -20.27
CA ASP A 36 -0.01 -20.90 -19.70
C ASP A 36 0.74 -20.32 -18.49
N GLN A 37 0.67 -19.00 -18.30
CA GLN A 37 1.27 -18.28 -17.17
C GLN A 37 0.26 -18.00 -16.04
N TRP A 38 -0.99 -18.42 -16.20
CA TRP A 38 -2.00 -18.26 -15.15
C TRP A 38 -1.68 -19.16 -13.96
N LEU A 39 -1.96 -18.64 -12.76
CA LEU A 39 -1.64 -19.30 -11.50
C LEU A 39 -2.78 -20.24 -11.05
N ASP A 40 -3.29 -21.07 -11.96
CA ASP A 40 -4.42 -21.97 -11.69
C ASP A 40 -4.12 -22.94 -10.56
N ASP A 41 -2.89 -23.46 -10.53
CA ASP A 41 -2.36 -24.37 -9.52
C ASP A 41 -2.36 -23.74 -8.11
N ARG A 42 -2.31 -22.41 -8.04
CA ARG A 42 -2.28 -21.62 -6.78
C ARG A 42 -3.59 -20.92 -6.48
N ALA A 43 -4.67 -21.17 -7.23
CA ALA A 43 -5.93 -20.44 -7.08
C ALA A 43 -6.44 -20.43 -5.63
N PHE A 44 -6.42 -21.58 -4.95
CA PHE A 44 -6.87 -21.68 -3.55
C PHE A 44 -5.87 -21.11 -2.55
N ASP A 45 -4.57 -21.16 -2.82
CA ASP A 45 -3.55 -20.51 -1.99
C ASP A 45 -3.71 -18.98 -2.02
N ILE A 46 -3.97 -18.43 -3.22
CA ILE A 46 -4.29 -17.01 -3.41
C ILE A 46 -5.55 -16.66 -2.60
N LEU A 47 -6.60 -17.47 -2.69
CA LEU A 47 -7.84 -17.24 -1.94
C LEU A 47 -7.60 -17.26 -0.42
N ALA A 48 -6.85 -18.25 0.07
CA ALA A 48 -6.47 -18.34 1.48
C ALA A 48 -5.65 -17.12 1.94
N ARG A 49 -4.76 -16.62 1.06
CA ARG A 49 -4.00 -15.40 1.33
C ARG A 49 -4.89 -14.15 1.37
N MET A 50 -5.85 -14.02 0.46
CA MET A 50 -6.84 -12.94 0.47
C MET A 50 -7.65 -12.96 1.78
N LEU A 51 -8.11 -14.13 2.23
CA LEU A 51 -8.81 -14.30 3.51
C LEU A 51 -7.92 -13.92 4.72
N THR A 52 -6.65 -14.29 4.69
CA THR A 52 -5.67 -13.92 5.73
C THR A 52 -5.44 -12.41 5.79
N ILE A 53 -5.39 -11.73 4.63
CA ILE A 53 -5.28 -10.27 4.59
C ILE A 53 -6.58 -9.64 5.11
N ALA A 54 -7.73 -10.21 4.74
CA ALA A 54 -9.03 -9.72 5.15
C ALA A 54 -9.22 -9.80 6.67
N SER A 55 -8.78 -10.89 7.32
CA SER A 55 -8.87 -11.04 8.78
C SER A 55 -8.04 -10.00 9.53
N LYS A 56 -6.87 -9.62 9.00
CA LYS A 56 -6.03 -8.54 9.56
C LYS A 56 -6.66 -7.14 9.43
N LYS A 57 -7.67 -6.97 8.56
CA LYS A 57 -8.41 -5.72 8.34
C LYS A 57 -9.89 -5.90 8.69
N GLY A 58 -10.14 -6.59 9.81
CA GLY A 58 -11.45 -7.11 10.20
C GLY A 58 -12.56 -6.08 10.36
N ALA A 59 -12.27 -4.81 10.69
CA ALA A 59 -13.32 -3.79 10.79
C ALA A 59 -14.06 -3.58 9.46
N TYR A 60 -13.31 -3.36 8.38
CA TYR A 60 -13.90 -3.19 7.05
C TYR A 60 -14.47 -4.50 6.51
N PHE A 61 -13.68 -5.58 6.48
CA PHE A 61 -14.12 -6.83 5.87
C PHE A 61 -15.24 -7.50 6.67
N GLY A 62 -15.23 -7.39 8.01
CA GLY A 62 -16.29 -7.88 8.86
C GLY A 62 -17.60 -7.13 8.65
N MET A 63 -17.54 -5.80 8.56
CA MET A 63 -18.72 -4.99 8.20
C MET A 63 -19.28 -5.38 6.83
N MET A 64 -18.43 -5.46 5.80
CA MET A 64 -18.85 -5.82 4.45
C MET A 64 -19.41 -7.25 4.38
N LEU A 65 -18.82 -8.19 5.11
CA LEU A 65 -19.32 -9.56 5.21
C LEU A 65 -20.70 -9.60 5.87
N ALA A 66 -20.90 -8.88 6.98
CA ALA A 66 -22.19 -8.80 7.65
C ALA A 66 -23.27 -8.18 6.74
N ILE A 67 -22.93 -7.10 6.02
CA ILE A 67 -23.80 -6.50 5.00
C ILE A 67 -24.14 -7.52 3.90
N SER A 68 -23.15 -8.27 3.43
CA SER A 68 -23.34 -9.26 2.37
C SER A 68 -24.27 -10.40 2.79
N ILE A 69 -24.06 -10.95 3.99
CA ILE A 69 -24.93 -11.99 4.56
C ILE A 69 -26.37 -11.45 4.73
N ALA A 70 -26.52 -10.26 5.31
CA ALA A 70 -27.83 -9.64 5.50
C ALA A 70 -28.52 -9.32 4.16
N GLY A 71 -27.76 -8.88 3.16
CA GLY A 71 -28.24 -8.59 1.81
C GLY A 71 -28.72 -9.83 1.07
N LEU A 72 -27.94 -10.91 1.10
CA LEU A 72 -28.35 -12.21 0.54
C LEU A 72 -29.59 -12.75 1.25
N TRP A 73 -29.61 -12.68 2.59
CA TRP A 73 -30.79 -13.09 3.35
C TRP A 73 -32.04 -12.27 2.99
N ALA A 74 -31.91 -10.94 2.90
CA ALA A 74 -33.01 -10.05 2.49
C ALA A 74 -33.52 -10.38 1.07
N PHE A 75 -32.60 -10.69 0.15
CA PHE A 75 -32.93 -11.10 -1.21
C PHE A 75 -33.71 -12.42 -1.25
N PHE A 76 -33.19 -13.49 -0.63
CA PHE A 76 -33.84 -14.81 -0.67
C PHE A 76 -35.15 -14.87 0.12
N THR A 77 -35.28 -14.08 1.20
CA THR A 77 -36.51 -14.06 2.00
C THR A 77 -37.55 -13.05 1.51
N GLY A 78 -37.18 -12.18 0.56
CA GLY A 78 -38.02 -11.04 0.14
C GLY A 78 -38.25 -10.00 1.23
N ARG A 79 -37.51 -10.06 2.35
CA ARG A 79 -37.67 -9.16 3.50
C ARG A 79 -36.78 -7.92 3.36
N GLY A 80 -37.15 -6.82 4.02
CA GLY A 80 -36.32 -5.62 4.13
C GLY A 80 -36.62 -4.49 3.14
N GLY A 81 -37.54 -4.67 2.19
CA GLY A 81 -38.03 -3.59 1.31
C GLY A 81 -36.91 -2.83 0.60
N ARG A 82 -36.95 -1.49 0.63
CA ARG A 82 -35.91 -0.63 0.00
C ARG A 82 -34.52 -0.82 0.61
N TYR A 83 -34.45 -1.19 1.89
CA TYR A 83 -33.18 -1.34 2.61
C TYR A 83 -32.53 -2.70 2.39
N GLY A 84 -33.37 -3.75 2.30
CA GLY A 84 -32.93 -5.07 1.84
C GLY A 84 -32.29 -5.00 0.45
N ARG A 85 -32.83 -4.15 -0.44
CA ARG A 85 -32.22 -3.88 -1.75
C ARG A 85 -30.86 -3.19 -1.64
N LEU A 86 -30.70 -2.19 -0.76
CA LEU A 86 -29.41 -1.54 -0.53
C LEU A 86 -28.35 -2.50 0.02
N LEU A 87 -28.73 -3.32 1.01
CA LEU A 87 -27.87 -4.38 1.56
C LEU A 87 -27.47 -5.38 0.47
N PHE A 88 -28.43 -5.82 -0.35
CA PHE A 88 -28.19 -6.75 -1.44
C PHE A 88 -27.26 -6.15 -2.49
N VAL A 89 -27.51 -4.93 -2.97
CA VAL A 89 -26.65 -4.26 -3.96
C VAL A 89 -25.23 -4.11 -3.42
N THR A 90 -25.08 -3.65 -2.18
CA THR A 90 -23.76 -3.49 -1.56
C THR A 90 -23.04 -4.83 -1.38
N GLY A 91 -23.75 -5.85 -0.90
CA GLY A 91 -23.21 -7.20 -0.75
C GLY A 91 -22.82 -7.85 -2.06
N ALA A 92 -23.66 -7.73 -3.09
CA ALA A 92 -23.41 -8.27 -4.42
C ALA A 92 -22.21 -7.58 -5.09
N VAL A 93 -22.11 -6.25 -4.99
CA VAL A 93 -20.94 -5.50 -5.48
C VAL A 93 -19.67 -5.95 -4.78
N PHE A 94 -19.71 -6.11 -3.45
CA PHE A 94 -18.55 -6.55 -2.68
C PHE A 94 -18.11 -7.98 -3.00
N LEU A 95 -19.04 -8.94 -3.01
CA LEU A 95 -18.74 -10.34 -3.34
C LEU A 95 -18.31 -10.51 -4.80
N GLY A 96 -18.97 -9.81 -5.72
CA GLY A 96 -18.60 -9.79 -7.14
C GLY A 96 -17.21 -9.20 -7.35
N TYR A 97 -16.86 -8.13 -6.62
CA TYR A 97 -15.54 -7.54 -6.67
C TYR A 97 -14.45 -8.45 -6.06
N TRP A 98 -14.78 -9.17 -4.98
CA TRP A 98 -13.91 -10.20 -4.41
C TRP A 98 -13.59 -11.30 -5.42
N PHE A 99 -14.63 -11.82 -6.07
CA PHE A 99 -14.48 -12.83 -7.11
C PHE A 99 -13.67 -12.31 -8.30
N PHE A 100 -13.97 -11.08 -8.76
CA PHE A 100 -13.19 -10.42 -9.79
C PHE A 100 -11.71 -10.33 -9.41
N LEU A 101 -11.38 -9.85 -8.20
CA LEU A 101 -9.98 -9.75 -7.75
C LEU A 101 -9.31 -11.12 -7.68
N TRP A 102 -10.01 -12.15 -7.19
CA TRP A 102 -9.46 -13.49 -7.14
C TRP A 102 -9.08 -14.00 -8.54
N VAL A 103 -9.96 -13.82 -9.53
CA VAL A 103 -9.68 -14.14 -10.94
C VAL A 103 -8.51 -13.31 -11.48
N MET A 104 -8.47 -12.01 -11.19
CA MET A 104 -7.38 -11.15 -11.66
C MET A 104 -6.02 -11.56 -11.07
N TYR A 105 -5.95 -11.95 -9.80
CA TYR A 105 -4.72 -12.48 -9.20
C TYR A 105 -4.22 -13.77 -9.85
N ILE A 106 -5.13 -14.57 -10.42
CA ILE A 106 -4.78 -15.79 -11.16
C ILE A 106 -4.30 -15.44 -12.58
N ALA A 107 -5.00 -14.54 -13.26
CA ALA A 107 -4.87 -14.34 -14.70
C ALA A 107 -3.95 -13.19 -15.12
N ALA A 108 -3.66 -12.23 -14.23
CA ALA A 108 -3.01 -10.98 -14.60
C ALA A 108 -1.77 -10.65 -13.75
N PHE A 109 -1.68 -11.15 -12.51
CA PHE A 109 -0.53 -10.92 -11.66
C PHE A 109 0.51 -12.01 -11.81
N GLY A 110 1.79 -11.63 -11.90
CA GLY A 110 2.90 -12.58 -11.90
C GLY A 110 2.98 -13.38 -10.59
N ALA A 111 3.68 -14.53 -10.63
CA ALA A 111 3.74 -15.49 -9.52
C ALA A 111 4.07 -14.86 -8.15
N TYR A 112 4.96 -13.87 -8.11
CA TYR A 112 5.33 -13.16 -6.89
C TYR A 112 4.18 -12.33 -6.30
N GLU A 113 3.48 -11.55 -7.11
CA GLU A 113 2.41 -10.64 -6.65
C GLU A 113 1.10 -11.39 -6.43
N GLY A 114 0.77 -12.32 -7.33
CA GLY A 114 -0.43 -13.16 -7.28
C GLY A 114 -0.48 -13.99 -6.00
N SER A 115 0.57 -14.78 -5.74
CA SER A 115 0.64 -15.66 -4.55
C SER A 115 0.60 -14.91 -3.21
N ARG A 116 0.99 -13.63 -3.20
CA ARG A 116 0.96 -12.79 -2.00
C ARG A 116 -0.34 -12.01 -1.86
N ALA A 117 -1.21 -12.04 -2.86
CA ALA A 117 -2.35 -11.14 -3.02
C ALA A 117 -1.93 -9.67 -2.77
N ALA A 118 -0.86 -9.26 -3.45
CA ALA A 118 -0.23 -7.97 -3.24
C ALA A 118 -1.23 -6.83 -3.46
N SER A 119 -1.26 -5.85 -2.54
CA SER A 119 -2.20 -4.71 -2.57
C SER A 119 -3.69 -5.05 -2.47
N PHE A 120 -4.08 -6.28 -2.10
CA PHE A 120 -5.48 -6.70 -2.02
C PHE A 120 -6.38 -5.76 -1.19
N TRP A 121 -5.87 -5.31 -0.04
CA TRP A 121 -6.55 -4.31 0.79
C TRP A 121 -6.84 -3.02 0.02
N ARG A 122 -5.82 -2.49 -0.67
CA ARG A 122 -5.91 -1.20 -1.37
C ARG A 122 -6.97 -1.25 -2.46
N TYR A 123 -7.05 -2.34 -3.20
CA TYR A 123 -8.07 -2.53 -4.24
C TYR A 123 -9.49 -2.53 -3.67
N ASN A 124 -9.70 -2.93 -2.41
CA ASN A 124 -11.02 -2.95 -1.78
C ASN A 124 -11.47 -1.59 -1.21
N VAL A 125 -10.56 -0.66 -0.93
CA VAL A 125 -10.89 0.61 -0.23
C VAL A 125 -11.94 1.45 -0.98
N GLN A 126 -12.01 1.35 -2.31
CA GLN A 126 -13.00 2.07 -3.11
C GLN A 126 -14.46 1.72 -2.75
N LEU A 127 -14.73 0.52 -2.24
CA LEU A 127 -16.05 0.10 -1.78
C LEU A 127 -16.34 0.55 -0.34
N GLY A 128 -15.36 1.14 0.35
CA GLY A 128 -15.44 1.62 1.73
C GLY A 128 -16.60 2.58 1.96
N LEU A 129 -16.78 3.57 1.07
CA LEU A 129 -17.85 4.56 1.20
C LEU A 129 -19.24 3.93 1.03
N LEU A 130 -19.40 3.01 0.08
CA LEU A 130 -20.65 2.29 -0.13
C LEU A 130 -21.00 1.42 1.09
N GLY A 131 -20.00 0.73 1.64
CA GLY A 131 -20.12 -0.05 2.86
C GLY A 131 -20.49 0.80 4.08
N ALA A 132 -19.78 1.90 4.29
CA ALA A 132 -20.00 2.81 5.42
C ALA A 132 -21.38 3.47 5.35
N LEU A 133 -21.81 3.93 4.17
CA LEU A 133 -23.16 4.48 3.97
C LEU A 133 -24.24 3.45 4.30
N THR A 134 -24.07 2.23 3.78
CA THR A 134 -25.02 1.14 4.01
C THR A 134 -25.08 0.75 5.49
N ALA A 135 -23.93 0.67 6.16
CA ALA A 135 -23.85 0.42 7.60
C ALA A 135 -24.52 1.54 8.41
N ALA A 136 -24.25 2.81 8.09
CA ALA A 136 -24.86 3.95 8.77
C ALA A 136 -26.40 3.94 8.67
N ILE A 137 -26.93 3.67 7.48
CA ILE A 137 -28.38 3.55 7.25
C ILE A 137 -28.94 2.35 8.02
N ALA A 138 -28.32 1.18 7.91
CA ALA A 138 -28.77 -0.04 8.58
C ALA A 138 -28.77 0.11 10.11
N LEU A 139 -27.69 0.66 10.67
CA LEU A 139 -27.58 0.92 12.11
C LEU A 139 -28.57 1.99 12.58
N GLY A 140 -28.78 3.06 11.80
CA GLY A 140 -29.79 4.09 12.12
C GLY A 140 -31.21 3.52 12.17
N MET A 141 -31.53 2.59 11.28
CA MET A 141 -32.81 1.87 11.29
C MET A 141 -32.93 0.90 12.45
N LEU A 142 -31.87 0.12 12.72
CA LEU A 142 -31.85 -0.81 13.85
C LEU A 142 -32.01 -0.03 15.16
N TYR A 143 -31.35 1.11 15.27
CA TYR A 143 -31.53 2.05 16.36
C TYR A 143 -32.97 2.49 16.49
N LYS A 144 -33.57 3.03 15.42
CA LYS A 144 -34.97 3.52 15.45
C LYS A 144 -35.98 2.42 15.80
N SER A 145 -35.79 1.21 15.29
CA SER A 145 -36.77 0.13 15.42
C SER A 145 -36.62 -0.71 16.70
N LYS A 146 -35.40 -0.90 17.20
CA LYS A 146 -35.13 -1.79 18.34
C LYS A 146 -34.63 -1.05 19.57
N PHE A 147 -33.72 -0.09 19.42
CA PHE A 147 -33.08 0.57 20.57
C PHE A 147 -33.82 1.81 21.04
N ALA A 148 -34.37 2.61 20.15
CA ALA A 148 -35.07 3.84 20.50
C ALA A 148 -36.31 3.60 21.40
N PRO A 149 -37.13 2.55 21.19
CA PRO A 149 -38.23 2.22 22.12
C PRO A 149 -37.72 1.81 23.50
N LEU A 150 -36.64 1.02 23.57
CA LEU A 150 -36.04 0.58 24.84
C LEU A 150 -35.47 1.76 25.64
N LEU A 151 -34.96 2.77 24.94
CA LEU A 151 -34.36 3.97 25.54
C LEU A 151 -35.36 5.13 25.68
N ALA A 152 -36.64 4.94 25.32
CA ALA A 152 -37.64 6.01 25.29
C ALA A 152 -37.85 6.65 26.66
N ASN A 153 -37.83 5.85 27.73
CA ASN A 153 -38.02 6.32 29.10
C ASN A 153 -36.71 6.77 29.77
N LEU A 154 -35.57 6.64 29.08
CA LEU A 154 -34.22 6.94 29.59
C LEU A 154 -33.60 8.10 28.81
N THR A 155 -34.32 9.22 28.71
CA THR A 155 -33.92 10.39 27.89
C THR A 155 -32.50 10.87 28.19
N ARG A 156 -32.11 10.93 29.46
CA ARG A 156 -30.74 11.31 29.85
C ARG A 156 -29.69 10.33 29.31
N LEU A 157 -29.93 9.03 29.46
CA LEU A 157 -29.02 7.99 28.96
C LEU A 157 -28.89 8.06 27.43
N ARG A 158 -30.00 8.27 26.72
CA ARG A 158 -30.01 8.43 25.27
C ARG A 158 -29.14 9.61 24.80
N VAL A 159 -29.27 10.76 25.47
CA VAL A 159 -28.47 11.96 25.18
C VAL A 159 -27.00 11.69 25.46
N ILE A 160 -26.67 11.09 26.62
CA ILE A 160 -25.30 10.75 26.99
C ILE A 160 -24.67 9.81 25.96
N LEU A 161 -25.33 8.71 25.58
CA LEU A 161 -24.81 7.76 24.60
C LEU A 161 -24.59 8.41 23.23
N SER A 162 -25.52 9.26 22.79
CA SER A 162 -25.39 9.98 21.51
C SER A 162 -24.22 10.97 21.55
N ALA A 163 -24.09 11.72 22.64
CA ALA A 163 -22.98 12.64 22.85
C ALA A 163 -21.63 11.91 22.90
N LEU A 164 -21.54 10.78 23.61
CA LEU A 164 -20.33 9.96 23.66
C LEU A 164 -19.94 9.42 22.28
N LEU A 165 -20.90 9.03 21.46
CA LEU A 165 -20.65 8.51 20.11
C LEU A 165 -20.14 9.61 19.17
N ILE A 166 -20.78 10.79 19.20
CA ILE A 166 -20.32 11.97 18.44
C ILE A 166 -18.92 12.38 18.90
N LEU A 167 -18.73 12.50 20.22
CA LEU A 167 -17.45 12.87 20.80
C LEU A 167 -16.36 11.85 20.44
N GLY A 168 -16.69 10.55 20.45
CA GLY A 168 -15.79 9.49 20.02
C GLY A 168 -15.35 9.66 18.57
N VAL A 169 -16.26 9.98 17.65
CA VAL A 169 -15.93 10.22 16.23
C VAL A 169 -15.01 11.44 16.06
N VAL A 170 -15.24 12.51 16.82
CA VAL A 170 -14.44 13.74 16.76
C VAL A 170 -13.06 13.57 17.41
N ILE A 171 -13.00 12.88 18.55
CA ILE A 171 -11.75 12.67 19.30
C ILE A 171 -10.89 11.58 18.67
N ALA A 172 -11.47 10.54 18.07
CA ALA A 172 -10.72 9.43 17.48
C ALA A 172 -9.56 9.84 16.57
N PRO A 173 -9.72 10.74 15.56
CA PRO A 173 -8.58 11.14 14.71
C PRO A 173 -7.48 11.88 15.48
N ILE A 174 -7.82 12.58 16.56
CA ILE A 174 -6.85 13.28 17.42
C ILE A 174 -6.11 12.28 18.31
N ALA A 175 -6.85 11.40 19.00
CA ALA A 175 -6.29 10.41 19.91
C ALA A 175 -5.48 9.31 19.18
N PHE A 176 -5.87 8.97 17.96
CA PHE A 176 -5.19 7.99 17.12
C PHE A 176 -4.36 8.65 16.00
N ASN A 177 -3.90 9.90 16.20
CA ASN A 177 -3.10 10.61 15.21
C ASN A 177 -1.85 9.80 14.79
N TYR A 178 -1.22 9.06 15.70
CA TYR A 178 -0.04 8.23 15.45
C TYR A 178 -0.32 7.05 14.49
N LYS A 179 -1.59 6.67 14.32
CA LYS A 179 -2.01 5.65 13.34
C LYS A 179 -2.31 6.22 11.96
N ILE A 180 -2.62 7.52 11.88
CA ILE A 180 -3.06 8.20 10.65
C ILE A 180 -1.91 8.99 10.03
N ARG A 181 -1.09 9.64 10.86
CA ARG A 181 0.05 10.43 10.46
C ARG A 181 1.22 9.51 10.10
N ILE A 182 1.29 9.18 8.83
CA ILE A 182 2.42 8.48 8.24
C ILE A 182 3.67 9.38 8.22
N ASP A 183 3.46 10.71 8.22
CA ASP A 183 4.51 11.72 8.12
C ASP A 183 5.38 11.89 9.38
N ILE A 184 4.91 11.45 10.56
CA ILE A 184 5.69 11.51 11.81
C ILE A 184 6.50 10.25 12.08
N ARG A 185 6.46 9.28 11.17
CA ARG A 185 7.13 8.01 11.39
C ARG A 185 8.64 8.20 11.30
N PRO A 186 9.40 7.80 12.34
CA PRO A 186 10.84 8.02 12.38
C PRO A 186 11.56 7.51 11.13
N GLN A 187 11.16 6.37 10.56
CA GLN A 187 11.83 5.81 9.38
C GLN A 187 11.63 6.68 8.14
N ILE A 188 10.44 7.25 7.96
CA ILE A 188 10.15 8.13 6.83
C ILE A 188 10.91 9.44 7.00
N THR A 189 10.90 10.04 8.20
CA THR A 189 11.69 11.23 8.50
C THR A 189 13.17 10.98 8.23
N HIS A 190 13.71 9.85 8.68
CA HIS A 190 15.10 9.45 8.45
C HIS A 190 15.45 9.36 6.96
N MET A 191 14.64 8.62 6.18
CA MET A 191 14.83 8.48 4.74
C MET A 191 14.78 9.84 4.03
N ARG A 192 13.87 10.73 4.44
CA ARG A 192 13.75 12.06 3.83
C ARG A 192 14.94 12.95 4.15
N MET A 193 15.37 13.00 5.42
CA MET A 193 16.56 13.76 5.82
C MET A 193 17.81 13.24 5.10
N ALA A 194 18.04 11.93 5.08
CA ALA A 194 19.16 11.34 4.37
C ALA A 194 19.09 11.63 2.86
N GLY A 195 17.91 11.52 2.24
CA GLY A 195 17.71 11.81 0.82
C GLY A 195 18.00 13.26 0.45
N GLN A 196 17.52 14.22 1.24
CA GLN A 196 17.78 15.65 1.02
C GLN A 196 19.25 15.99 1.19
N ASP A 197 19.90 15.45 2.22
CA ASP A 197 21.34 15.61 2.40
C ASP A 197 22.12 15.01 1.23
N MET A 198 21.78 13.78 0.82
CA MET A 198 22.42 13.10 -0.31
C MET A 198 22.26 13.87 -1.62
N ALA A 199 21.13 14.55 -1.82
CA ALA A 199 20.88 15.36 -3.01
C ALA A 199 21.97 16.44 -3.22
N THR A 200 22.60 16.91 -2.12
CA THR A 200 23.67 17.92 -2.14
C THR A 200 25.08 17.34 -2.22
N ILE A 201 25.22 16.02 -1.98
CA ILE A 201 26.51 15.31 -1.91
C ILE A 201 26.79 14.58 -3.23
N ILE A 202 25.78 13.92 -3.79
CA ILE A 202 25.94 13.04 -4.94
C ILE A 202 26.13 13.87 -6.22
N PRO A 203 27.24 13.69 -6.95
CA PRO A 203 27.54 14.47 -8.14
C PRO A 203 26.69 14.07 -9.35
N VAL A 204 26.64 14.92 -10.38
CA VAL A 204 25.79 14.75 -11.57
C VAL A 204 26.04 13.46 -12.34
N ASP A 205 27.30 13.06 -12.43
CA ASP A 205 27.76 11.87 -13.15
C ASP A 205 27.67 10.59 -12.31
N ALA A 206 27.29 10.71 -11.03
CA ALA A 206 27.09 9.56 -10.18
C ALA A 206 25.77 8.85 -10.48
N THR A 207 25.81 7.54 -10.34
CA THR A 207 24.62 6.68 -10.24
C THR A 207 24.50 6.12 -8.82
N LEU A 208 23.37 6.40 -8.18
CA LEU A 208 22.98 5.94 -6.85
C LEU A 208 22.14 4.66 -6.93
N ALA A 209 22.35 3.75 -5.98
CA ALA A 209 21.44 2.65 -5.69
C ALA A 209 21.15 2.52 -4.18
N VAL A 210 20.04 1.87 -3.84
CA VAL A 210 19.64 1.61 -2.46
C VAL A 210 19.81 0.13 -2.12
N PHE A 211 20.48 -0.14 -1.00
CA PHE A 211 20.64 -1.48 -0.43
C PHE A 211 19.72 -1.64 0.76
N ASP A 212 18.65 -2.39 0.53
CA ASP A 212 17.61 -2.63 1.51
C ASP A 212 17.00 -4.04 1.33
N PRO A 213 17.72 -5.11 1.73
CA PRO A 213 17.36 -6.48 1.38
C PRO A 213 16.09 -6.99 2.07
N LYS A 214 15.73 -6.44 3.25
CA LYS A 214 14.47 -6.76 3.93
C LYS A 214 13.31 -5.88 3.43
N GLY A 215 13.63 -4.82 2.69
CA GLY A 215 12.66 -3.83 2.23
C GLY A 215 11.79 -4.28 1.07
N GLN A 216 10.68 -3.59 0.94
CA GLN A 216 9.70 -3.78 -0.14
C GLN A 216 9.90 -2.76 -1.29
N GLY A 217 11.07 -2.09 -1.31
CA GLY A 217 11.40 -1.01 -2.26
C GLY A 217 10.75 0.33 -1.93
N PHE A 218 10.30 0.52 -0.69
CA PHE A 218 9.75 1.79 -0.20
C PHE A 218 10.87 2.82 0.03
N ALA A 219 12.00 2.39 0.59
CA ALA A 219 13.18 3.24 0.77
C ALA A 219 13.71 3.77 -0.56
N ASP A 220 13.81 2.91 -1.58
CA ASP A 220 14.15 3.34 -2.95
C ASP A 220 13.25 4.46 -3.48
N LEU A 221 11.93 4.37 -3.24
CA LEU A 221 10.97 5.38 -3.74
C LEU A 221 11.16 6.73 -3.06
N ILE A 222 11.27 6.73 -1.72
CA ILE A 222 11.48 7.96 -0.96
C ILE A 222 12.82 8.59 -1.35
N LEU A 223 13.90 7.82 -1.38
CA LEU A 223 15.21 8.36 -1.72
C LEU A 223 15.28 8.84 -3.15
N ARG A 224 14.69 8.13 -4.10
CA ARG A 224 14.63 8.62 -5.49
C ARG A 224 13.91 9.95 -5.56
N TYR A 225 12.78 10.09 -4.88
CA TYR A 225 12.03 11.34 -4.86
C TYR A 225 12.84 12.49 -4.24
N GLU A 226 13.45 12.24 -3.08
CA GLU A 226 14.17 13.28 -2.33
C GLU A 226 15.50 13.64 -3.02
N VAL A 227 16.29 12.65 -3.47
CA VAL A 227 17.56 12.90 -4.18
C VAL A 227 17.33 13.61 -5.51
N LEU A 228 16.39 13.13 -6.34
CA LEU A 228 16.15 13.75 -7.65
C LEU A 228 15.38 15.07 -7.56
N GLY A 229 14.47 15.20 -6.59
CA GLY A 229 13.64 16.38 -6.41
C GLY A 229 14.36 17.55 -5.75
N PHE A 230 15.35 17.28 -4.89
CA PHE A 230 16.12 18.31 -4.20
C PHE A 230 17.57 18.44 -4.70
N SER A 231 17.95 17.73 -5.77
CA SER A 231 19.27 17.91 -6.35
C SER A 231 19.40 19.33 -6.90
N PRO A 232 20.43 20.10 -6.48
CA PRO A 232 20.71 21.40 -7.07
C PRO A 232 21.34 21.28 -8.46
N PHE A 233 21.69 20.06 -8.89
CA PHE A 233 22.41 19.82 -10.12
C PHE A 233 21.48 19.55 -11.31
N ASN A 234 21.89 19.97 -12.51
CA ASN A 234 21.16 19.74 -13.75
C ASN A 234 22.12 19.21 -14.85
N PRO A 235 21.99 17.95 -15.29
CA PRO A 235 20.98 16.97 -14.86
C PRO A 235 21.19 16.49 -13.41
N ALA A 236 20.14 15.96 -12.80
CA ALA A 236 20.23 15.27 -11.51
C ALA A 236 21.02 13.95 -11.66
N PRO A 237 21.59 13.39 -10.56
CA PRO A 237 22.30 12.12 -10.60
C PRO A 237 21.44 10.96 -11.10
N GLY A 238 22.10 9.93 -11.63
CA GLY A 238 21.46 8.67 -11.99
C GLY A 238 20.92 7.93 -10.76
N PHE A 239 19.81 7.22 -10.91
CA PHE A 239 19.22 6.41 -9.83
C PHE A 239 18.72 5.07 -10.37
N ILE A 240 19.17 3.97 -9.76
CA ILE A 240 18.74 2.61 -10.12
C ILE A 240 17.84 2.03 -9.04
N TYR A 241 16.60 1.69 -9.44
CA TYR A 241 15.56 1.19 -8.56
C TYR A 241 15.72 -0.31 -8.28
N ARG A 242 15.60 -0.72 -7.00
CA ARG A 242 15.49 -2.13 -6.58
C ARG A 242 16.66 -3.04 -6.98
N ILE A 243 17.89 -2.51 -7.02
CA ILE A 243 19.06 -3.31 -7.45
C ILE A 243 19.30 -4.54 -6.56
N SER A 244 19.08 -4.40 -5.24
CA SER A 244 19.27 -5.44 -4.23
C SER A 244 18.00 -6.25 -3.95
N SER A 245 16.91 -6.02 -4.68
CA SER A 245 15.66 -6.75 -4.47
C SER A 245 15.80 -8.20 -4.92
N GLY A 246 15.52 -9.12 -3.99
CA GLY A 246 15.54 -10.57 -4.25
C GLY A 246 16.93 -11.18 -4.36
N THR A 247 18.01 -10.42 -4.11
CA THR A 247 19.37 -10.96 -4.01
C THR A 247 19.71 -11.32 -2.57
N SER A 248 20.42 -12.42 -2.36
CA SER A 248 20.88 -12.86 -1.03
C SER A 248 22.40 -13.02 -0.93
N SER A 249 23.13 -12.72 -2.02
CA SER A 249 24.58 -12.91 -2.10
C SER A 249 25.27 -11.77 -2.86
N TRP A 250 26.55 -11.53 -2.51
CA TRP A 250 27.38 -10.54 -3.18
C TRP A 250 27.68 -10.92 -4.63
N SER A 251 27.87 -12.20 -4.91
CA SER A 251 28.16 -12.71 -6.27
C SER A 251 27.02 -12.44 -7.25
N GLU A 252 25.77 -12.36 -6.79
CA GLU A 252 24.63 -11.95 -7.62
C GLU A 252 24.52 -10.43 -7.78
N LEU A 253 24.89 -9.68 -6.75
CA LEU A 253 24.73 -8.23 -6.71
C LEU A 253 25.85 -7.50 -7.45
N ALA A 254 27.10 -7.90 -7.27
CA ALA A 254 28.27 -7.22 -7.84
C ALA A 254 28.19 -7.05 -9.37
N PRO A 255 27.82 -8.07 -10.17
CA PRO A 255 27.68 -7.90 -11.62
C PRO A 255 26.58 -6.90 -12.01
N ARG A 256 25.54 -6.72 -11.17
CA ARG A 256 24.50 -5.71 -11.40
C ARG A 256 25.03 -4.31 -11.13
N LEU A 257 25.83 -4.13 -10.07
CA LEU A 257 26.46 -2.85 -9.75
C LEU A 257 27.36 -2.39 -10.91
N GLU A 258 28.18 -3.30 -11.43
CA GLU A 258 29.06 -3.03 -12.57
C GLU A 258 28.29 -2.72 -13.84
N ARG A 259 27.30 -3.54 -14.19
CA ARG A 259 26.47 -3.34 -15.40
C ARG A 259 25.79 -1.98 -15.42
N HIS A 260 25.33 -1.50 -14.27
CA HIS A 260 24.62 -0.23 -14.15
C HIS A 260 25.53 0.95 -13.80
N GLY A 261 26.86 0.74 -13.72
CA GLY A 261 27.80 1.81 -13.40
C GLY A 261 27.53 2.45 -12.04
N ILE A 262 27.12 1.65 -11.04
CA ILE A 262 26.80 2.18 -9.71
C ILE A 262 28.06 2.75 -9.06
N SER A 263 27.98 4.03 -8.73
CA SER A 263 29.06 4.79 -8.10
C SER A 263 28.79 5.04 -6.62
N HIS A 264 27.52 5.11 -6.23
CA HIS A 264 27.10 5.40 -4.86
C HIS A 264 26.05 4.39 -4.42
N VAL A 265 26.13 3.96 -3.18
CA VAL A 265 25.19 3.04 -2.56
C VAL A 265 24.75 3.63 -1.24
N TRP A 266 23.45 3.79 -1.06
CA TRP A 266 22.88 4.08 0.24
C TRP A 266 22.40 2.78 0.89
N ILE A 267 22.96 2.47 2.03
CA ILE A 267 22.71 1.26 2.81
C ILE A 267 21.70 1.61 3.89
N HIS A 268 20.48 1.10 3.77
CA HIS A 268 19.47 1.28 4.81
C HIS A 268 19.81 0.41 6.02
N GLN A 269 19.87 -0.90 5.83
CA GLN A 269 20.14 -1.85 6.91
C GLN A 269 21.25 -2.79 6.52
N THR A 270 22.33 -2.78 7.30
CA THR A 270 23.52 -3.62 7.13
C THR A 270 23.21 -5.11 7.05
N ALA A 271 23.85 -5.79 6.10
CA ALA A 271 23.88 -7.25 6.05
C ALA A 271 25.32 -7.70 5.76
N GLY A 272 25.79 -8.71 6.49
CA GLY A 272 27.18 -9.14 6.44
C GLY A 272 27.66 -9.51 5.04
N TRP A 273 26.78 -10.06 4.19
CA TRP A 273 27.16 -10.54 2.86
C TRP A 273 27.57 -9.42 1.89
N TYR A 274 26.89 -8.27 1.88
CA TYR A 274 27.34 -7.15 1.04
C TYR A 274 28.29 -6.23 1.80
N ALA A 275 28.26 -6.17 3.13
CA ALA A 275 29.26 -5.42 3.90
C ALA A 275 30.66 -5.99 3.63
N ALA A 276 30.80 -7.32 3.70
CA ALA A 276 32.02 -8.02 3.30
C ALA A 276 32.34 -7.83 1.81
N GLY A 277 31.34 -7.88 0.93
CA GLY A 277 31.51 -7.69 -0.51
C GLY A 277 31.98 -6.29 -0.92
N LEU A 278 31.52 -5.26 -0.21
CA LEU A 278 32.00 -3.88 -0.36
C LEU A 278 33.39 -3.66 0.26
N GLY A 279 33.92 -4.64 1.00
CA GLY A 279 35.17 -4.46 1.76
C GLY A 279 35.02 -3.58 3.00
N LEU A 280 33.79 -3.47 3.53
CA LEU A 280 33.43 -2.63 4.67
C LEU A 280 32.76 -3.49 5.76
N PRO A 281 33.50 -4.38 6.46
CA PRO A 281 32.92 -5.28 7.46
C PRO A 281 32.39 -4.55 8.71
N GLU A 282 32.84 -3.32 8.96
CA GLU A 282 32.49 -2.51 10.13
C GLU A 282 31.42 -1.45 9.84
N ILE A 283 30.58 -1.64 8.82
CA ILE A 283 29.44 -0.72 8.62
C ILE A 283 28.53 -0.83 9.84
N ARG A 284 28.30 0.33 10.44
CA ARG A 284 27.43 0.51 11.60
C ARG A 284 25.99 0.09 11.29
N ASP A 285 25.35 -0.60 12.23
CA ASP A 285 23.96 -1.06 12.14
C ASP A 285 22.96 -0.10 12.81
N ASP A 286 23.44 0.90 13.56
CA ASP A 286 22.65 1.91 14.26
C ASP A 286 22.26 3.12 13.38
N GLY A 287 22.29 2.96 12.06
CA GLY A 287 21.94 4.01 11.12
C GLY A 287 21.99 3.58 9.67
N SER A 288 21.86 4.55 8.76
CA SER A 288 22.08 4.34 7.33
C SER A 288 23.38 4.98 6.87
N THR A 289 23.98 4.40 5.84
CA THR A 289 25.33 4.77 5.37
C THR A 289 25.32 5.03 3.88
N LEU A 290 25.86 6.18 3.44
CA LEU A 290 26.22 6.42 2.05
C LEU A 290 27.65 5.95 1.83
N VAL A 291 27.82 5.13 0.80
CA VAL A 291 29.10 4.57 0.39
C VAL A 291 29.36 4.99 -1.05
N ALA A 292 30.54 5.51 -1.31
CA ALA A 292 30.99 5.91 -2.64
C ALA A 292 32.08 4.96 -3.14
N ARG A 293 32.09 4.70 -4.45
CA ARG A 293 33.15 3.99 -5.13
C ARG A 293 34.29 4.97 -5.43
N SER A 294 35.49 4.64 -4.97
CA SER A 294 36.74 5.35 -5.25
C SER A 294 37.29 5.00 -6.64
N ASP A 295 38.24 5.79 -7.13
CA ASP A 295 38.89 5.60 -8.44
C ASP A 295 39.66 4.27 -8.56
N ASP A 296 40.08 3.69 -7.44
CA ASP A 296 40.73 2.38 -7.34
C ASP A 296 39.73 1.21 -7.27
N ASN A 297 38.45 1.46 -7.57
CA ASN A 297 37.33 0.53 -7.44
C ASN A 297 37.05 0.01 -6.03
N THR A 298 37.66 0.60 -4.99
CA THR A 298 37.30 0.31 -3.60
C THR A 298 36.08 1.11 -3.17
N TRP A 299 35.37 0.65 -2.15
CA TRP A 299 34.24 1.38 -1.58
C TRP A 299 34.67 2.07 -0.29
N ARG A 300 34.24 3.32 -0.12
CA ARG A 300 34.50 4.12 1.09
C ARG A 300 33.21 4.68 1.65
N ILE A 301 33.13 4.75 2.97
CA ILE A 301 32.03 5.44 3.65
C ILE A 301 32.19 6.94 3.40
N GLU A 302 31.15 7.56 2.86
CA GLU A 302 31.13 9.00 2.59
C GLU A 302 30.36 9.75 3.67
N LYS A 303 29.22 9.19 4.10
CA LYS A 303 28.40 9.79 5.16
C LYS A 303 27.59 8.74 5.90
N PHE A 304 27.30 9.04 7.16
CA PHE A 304 26.49 8.21 8.05
C PHE A 304 25.39 9.05 8.69
N TRP A 305 24.18 8.50 8.77
CA TRP A 305 23.05 9.09 9.49
C TRP A 305 22.60 8.10 10.57
N PRO A 306 22.74 8.43 11.87
CA PRO A 306 22.23 7.60 12.95
C PRO A 306 20.70 7.53 12.92
N TYR A 307 20.13 6.40 13.32
CA TYR A 307 18.70 6.29 13.53
C TYR A 307 18.25 7.05 14.78
N ASP A 308 17.14 7.76 14.68
CA ASP A 308 16.56 8.51 15.79
C ASP A 308 15.41 7.73 16.43
N GLY A 309 15.64 7.21 17.63
CA GLY A 309 14.61 6.54 18.44
C GLY A 309 14.30 5.09 18.07
N TYR A 310 15.09 4.44 17.20
CA TYR A 310 14.98 3.02 16.87
C TYR A 310 16.32 2.43 16.41
N THR A 311 16.48 1.10 16.49
CA THR A 311 17.71 0.39 16.09
C THR A 311 17.54 -0.43 14.80
N ASP A 312 16.32 -0.92 14.54
CA ASP A 312 15.99 -1.62 13.29
C ASP A 312 14.85 -0.87 12.59
N PRO A 313 15.04 -0.38 11.34
CA PRO A 313 13.98 0.32 10.60
C PRO A 313 12.71 -0.52 10.41
N TYR A 314 12.82 -1.85 10.52
CA TYR A 314 11.70 -2.79 10.41
C TYR A 314 11.06 -3.17 11.76
N SER A 315 11.57 -2.65 12.88
CA SER A 315 11.00 -2.93 14.21
C SER A 315 9.68 -2.19 14.45
N LEU A 316 9.45 -1.07 13.77
CA LEU A 316 8.21 -0.30 13.89
C LEU A 316 7.24 -0.71 12.77
N PRO A 317 5.93 -0.81 13.05
CA PRO A 317 4.96 -1.27 12.06
C PRO A 317 4.80 -0.31 10.88
N ASP A 318 4.85 -0.88 9.67
CA ASP A 318 4.40 -0.25 8.41
C ASP A 318 2.87 0.00 8.38
#